data_AF-A0A7C1EI01-F1
#
_entry.id   AF-A0A7C1EI01-F1
#
_cell.length_a   1.000
_cell.length_b   1.000
_cell.length_c   1.000
_cell.angle_alpha   90.00
_cell.angle_beta   90.00
_cell.angle_gamma   90.00
#
_symmetry.space_group_name_H-M   'P 1'
#
loop_
_entity.id
_entity.type
_entity.pdbx_description
1 polymer ?
#
loop_
_entity_poly.entity_id
_entity_poly.type
_entity_poly.pdbx_seq_one_letter_code
_entity_poly.pdbx_strand_id
1 'polypeptide(L)'
;MNKHFSRRDFLKLAGGAAATLTGASLLPQFLRKSLIPEEVASAAGDYDLYFAGTDGWMYNPPPYISPYHPDVLAPAPFTNYMFGFRDVTHYVDSVGGLTAVEKVQNQKMKAQHNAPFFWVNQ
;
A
#
# COMPACT_ATOMS: atom_id res chain seq x y z
N MET A 1 -21.94 22.84 -8.32
CA MET A 1 -20.80 23.77 -8.24
C MET A 1 -19.97 23.64 -9.51
N ASN A 2 -20.06 24.60 -10.42
CA ASN A 2 -19.29 24.57 -11.66
C ASN A 2 -17.84 25.01 -11.36
N LYS A 3 -16.88 24.07 -11.39
CA LYS A 3 -15.46 24.40 -11.28
C LYS A 3 -15.01 25.02 -12.60
N HIS A 4 -14.83 26.34 -12.63
CA HIS A 4 -14.26 27.03 -13.78
C HIS A 4 -12.73 26.88 -13.77
N PHE A 5 -12.18 26.19 -14.78
CA PHE A 5 -10.74 26.18 -15.03
C PHE A 5 -10.32 27.54 -15.59
N SER A 6 -9.41 28.23 -14.90
CA SER A 6 -8.85 29.48 -15.40
C SER A 6 -7.73 29.21 -16.40
N ARG A 7 -7.43 30.19 -17.27
CA ARG A 7 -6.28 30.12 -18.19
C ARG A 7 -4.96 29.90 -17.45
N ARG A 8 -4.86 30.39 -16.20
CA ARG A 8 -3.70 30.17 -15.34
C ARG A 8 -3.61 28.71 -14.88
N ASP A 9 -4.73 28.06 -14.61
CA ASP A 9 -4.76 26.65 -14.25
C ASP A 9 -4.39 25.77 -15.45
N PHE A 10 -4.83 26.15 -16.65
CA PHE A 10 -4.38 25.52 -17.90
C PHE A 10 -2.86 25.67 -18.10
N LEU A 11 -2.30 26.88 -17.94
CA LEU A 11 -0.86 27.11 -18.09
C LEU A 11 -0.02 26.39 -17.03
N LYS A 12 -0.53 26.28 -15.80
CA LYS A 12 0.12 25.49 -14.74
C LYS A 12 0.11 24.00 -15.06
N LEU A 13 -1.01 23.49 -15.55
CA LEU A 13 -1.14 22.07 -15.93
C LEU A 13 -0.27 21.75 -17.15
N ALA A 14 -0.40 22.54 -18.22
CA ALA A 14 0.35 22.36 -19.46
C ALA A 14 1.85 22.59 -19.27
N GLY A 15 2.24 23.65 -18.55
CA GLY A 15 3.62 23.95 -18.22
C GLY A 15 4.25 22.87 -17.31
N GLY A 16 3.50 22.40 -16.31
CA GLY A 16 3.94 21.32 -15.43
C GLY A 16 4.14 20.00 -16.17
N ALA A 17 3.21 19.64 -17.06
CA ALA A 17 3.30 18.44 -17.90
C ALA A 17 4.49 18.52 -18.88
N ALA A 18 4.69 19.67 -19.53
CA ALA A 18 5.80 19.84 -20.46
C ALA A 18 7.17 19.74 -19.75
N ALA A 19 7.31 20.31 -18.55
CA ALA A 19 8.55 20.23 -17.77
C ALA A 19 8.85 18.80 -17.30
N THR A 20 7.83 18.04 -16.87
CA THR A 20 8.01 16.64 -16.45
C THR A 20 8.37 15.73 -17.61
N LEU A 21 7.70 15.86 -18.76
CA LEU A 21 8.01 15.06 -19.95
C LEU A 21 9.41 15.35 -20.50
N THR A 22 9.81 16.62 -20.51
CA THR A 22 11.16 17.01 -20.95
C THR A 22 12.23 16.61 -19.94
N GLY A 23 11.97 16.74 -18.64
CA GLY A 23 12.89 16.30 -17.59
C GLY A 23 13.13 14.79 -17.63
N ALA A 24 12.07 14.01 -17.81
CA ALA A 24 12.16 12.55 -17.90
C ALA A 24 12.92 12.07 -19.15
N SER A 25 12.81 12.78 -20.28
CA SER A 25 13.53 12.45 -21.52
C SER A 25 15.03 12.81 -21.48
N LEU A 26 15.47 13.58 -20.48
CA LEU A 26 16.87 13.92 -20.23
C LEU A 26 17.54 13.01 -19.17
N LEU A 27 16.77 12.20 -18.44
CA LEU A 27 17.34 11.29 -17.45
C LEU A 27 18.21 10.20 -18.10
N PRO A 28 19.34 9.80 -17.51
CA PRO A 28 20.12 8.66 -17.97
C PRO A 28 19.29 7.37 -18.03
N GLN A 29 19.52 6.54 -19.05
CA GLN A 29 18.68 5.35 -19.33
C GLN A 29 18.60 4.35 -18.17
N PHE A 30 19.64 4.27 -17.34
CA PHE A 30 19.65 3.43 -16.14
C PHE A 30 18.75 3.96 -15.01
N LEU A 31 18.57 5.29 -14.89
CA LEU A 31 17.66 5.91 -13.93
C LEU A 31 16.20 5.83 -14.38
N ARG A 32 15.94 5.81 -15.69
CA ARG A 32 14.58 5.66 -16.23
C ARG A 32 13.96 4.33 -15.82
N LYS A 33 14.71 3.22 -15.83
CA LYS A 33 14.19 1.90 -15.44
C LYS A 33 13.78 1.81 -13.97
N SER A 34 14.51 2.47 -13.07
CA SER A 34 14.19 2.44 -11.63
C SER A 34 13.03 3.36 -11.23
N LEU A 35 12.60 4.27 -12.10
CA LEU A 35 11.56 5.25 -11.83
C LEU A 35 10.24 4.96 -12.55
N ILE A 36 10.19 3.89 -13.34
CA ILE A 36 8.93 3.43 -13.91
C ILE A 36 8.21 2.68 -12.79
N PRO A 37 6.98 3.09 -12.41
CA PRO A 37 6.15 2.29 -11.52
C PRO A 37 6.02 0.89 -12.12
N GLU A 38 6.45 -0.14 -11.39
CA GLU A 38 6.23 -1.52 -11.80
C GLU A 38 4.73 -1.72 -11.98
N GLU A 39 4.34 -2.28 -13.12
CA GLU A 39 2.94 -2.64 -13.35
C GLU A 39 2.60 -3.73 -12.33
N VAL A 40 1.57 -3.48 -11.51
CA VAL A 40 1.11 -4.47 -10.53
C VAL A 40 0.67 -5.69 -11.31
N ALA A 41 1.46 -6.76 -11.27
CA ALA A 41 1.11 -8.02 -11.89
C ALA A 41 -0.15 -8.56 -11.19
N SER A 42 -1.28 -8.41 -11.86
CA SER A 42 -2.52 -9.06 -11.48
C SER A 42 -2.50 -10.47 -12.05
N ALA A 43 -2.86 -11.45 -11.23
CA ALA A 43 -3.16 -12.77 -11.76
C ALA A 43 -4.33 -12.64 -12.78
N ALA A 44 -4.36 -13.50 -13.80
CA ALA A 44 -5.44 -13.51 -14.80
C ALA A 44 -6.67 -14.31 -14.34
N GLY A 45 -7.85 -13.69 -14.30
CA GLY A 45 -9.13 -14.35 -14.00
C GLY A 45 -10.01 -13.57 -13.02
N ASP A 46 -11.22 -14.10 -12.79
CA ASP A 46 -12.11 -13.63 -11.74
C ASP A 46 -11.70 -14.29 -10.41
N TYR A 47 -11.40 -13.48 -9.40
CA TYR A 47 -11.06 -13.94 -8.06
C TYR A 47 -12.19 -13.69 -7.08
N ASP A 48 -12.45 -14.67 -6.22
CA ASP A 48 -13.42 -14.62 -5.14
C ASP A 48 -12.76 -14.44 -3.76
N LEU A 49 -11.43 -14.37 -3.68
CA LEU A 49 -10.65 -14.22 -2.45
C LEU A 49 -9.50 -13.22 -2.63
N TYR A 50 -9.44 -12.20 -1.77
CA TYR A 50 -8.44 -11.13 -1.81
C TYR A 50 -7.72 -10.99 -0.47
N PHE A 51 -6.40 -11.11 -0.50
CA PHE A 51 -5.53 -10.85 0.65
C PHE A 51 -4.66 -9.63 0.41
N ALA A 52 -4.70 -8.68 1.35
CA ALA A 52 -3.79 -7.56 1.36
C ALA A 52 -2.61 -7.85 2.30
N GLY A 53 -1.40 -7.54 1.86
CA GLY A 53 -0.24 -7.45 2.75
C GLY A 53 -0.44 -6.31 3.75
N THR A 54 -0.16 -6.57 5.02
CA THR A 54 -0.26 -5.61 6.11
C THR A 54 0.94 -5.76 7.05
N ASP A 55 1.11 -4.77 7.91
CA ASP A 55 2.18 -4.62 8.88
C ASP A 55 1.59 -4.26 10.25
N GLY A 56 2.38 -4.33 11.31
CA GLY A 56 1.92 -3.95 12.63
C GLY A 56 2.91 -4.24 13.74
N TRP A 57 2.57 -3.80 14.93
CA TRP A 57 3.33 -4.08 16.15
C TRP A 57 2.67 -5.19 16.95
N MET A 58 3.48 -6.09 17.50
CA MET A 58 3.02 -7.15 18.38
C MET A 58 3.87 -7.23 19.64
N TYR A 59 3.26 -7.76 20.71
CA TYR A 59 3.95 -8.12 21.93
C TYR A 59 4.30 -9.60 21.85
N ASN A 60 5.59 -9.90 21.98
CA ASN A 60 6.10 -11.23 22.20
C ASN A 60 6.71 -11.28 23.62
N PRO A 61 6.40 -12.31 24.43
CA PRO A 61 6.97 -12.42 25.76
C PRO A 61 8.45 -12.84 25.71
N PRO A 62 9.19 -12.66 26.82
CA PRO A 62 10.54 -13.19 26.99
C PRO A 62 10.64 -14.70 26.67
N PRO A 63 11.84 -15.22 26.33
CA PRO A 63 13.15 -14.62 26.52
C PRO A 63 13.57 -13.63 25.42
N TYR A 64 14.28 -12.57 25.81
CA TYR A 64 14.85 -11.60 24.88
C TYR A 64 16.17 -12.14 24.30
N ILE A 65 16.28 -12.05 22.97
CA ILE A 65 17.40 -12.59 22.20
C ILE A 65 17.93 -11.47 21.31
N SER A 66 19.02 -10.85 21.74
CA SER A 66 19.66 -9.78 20.97
C SER A 66 20.31 -10.32 19.68
N PRO A 67 20.23 -9.60 18.54
CA PRO A 67 19.56 -8.31 18.32
C PRO A 67 18.10 -8.45 17.84
N TYR A 68 17.54 -9.66 17.82
CA TYR A 68 16.29 -9.98 17.12
C TYR A 68 15.02 -9.61 17.90
N HIS A 69 15.04 -9.69 19.23
CA HIS A 69 13.89 -9.42 20.09
C HIS A 69 14.34 -8.96 21.49
N PRO A 70 13.78 -7.86 22.02
CA PRO A 70 12.82 -6.96 21.38
C PRO A 70 13.46 -6.08 20.30
N ASP A 71 12.65 -5.66 19.35
CA ASP A 71 12.94 -4.60 18.39
C ASP A 71 13.11 -3.27 19.13
N VAL A 72 14.26 -2.62 18.92
CA VAL A 72 14.63 -1.36 19.58
C VAL A 72 13.77 -0.17 19.16
N LEU A 73 13.04 -0.28 18.05
CA LEU A 73 12.13 0.74 17.53
C LEU A 73 10.66 0.49 17.90
N ALA A 74 10.35 -0.62 18.58
CA ALA A 74 8.98 -0.92 18.95
C ALA A 74 8.44 0.10 19.97
N PRO A 75 7.27 0.73 19.70
CA PRO A 75 6.62 1.58 20.69
C PRO A 75 6.01 0.72 21.79
N ALA A 76 6.02 1.22 23.03
CA ALA A 76 5.33 0.55 24.13
C ALA A 76 3.83 0.38 23.80
N PRO A 77 3.20 -0.78 24.13
CA PRO A 77 3.73 -1.92 24.88
C PRO A 77 4.32 -3.04 24.02
N PHE A 78 4.61 -2.80 22.74
CA PHE A 78 5.02 -3.85 21.80
C PHE A 78 6.52 -4.14 21.86
N THR A 79 6.91 -5.28 21.29
CA THR A 79 8.30 -5.74 21.28
C THR A 79 8.82 -6.08 19.90
N ASN A 80 7.96 -6.25 18.89
CA ASN A 80 8.39 -6.62 17.54
C ASN A 80 7.48 -5.98 16.50
N TYR A 81 8.08 -5.59 15.38
CA TYR A 81 7.34 -5.36 14.15
C TYR A 81 7.07 -6.68 13.43
N MET A 82 5.91 -6.80 12.79
CA MET A 82 5.55 -7.96 12.02
C MET A 82 4.89 -7.57 10.69
N PHE A 83 5.07 -8.44 9.70
CA PHE A 83 4.31 -8.42 8.45
C PHE A 83 3.31 -9.58 8.47
N GLY A 84 2.19 -9.41 7.77
CA GLY A 84 1.18 -10.44 7.65
C GLY A 84 0.22 -10.16 6.51
N PHE A 85 -0.87 -10.93 6.49
CA PHE A 85 -1.93 -10.81 5.50
C PHE A 85 -3.26 -10.56 6.18
N ARG A 86 -4.13 -9.80 5.50
CA ARG A 86 -5.50 -9.54 5.92
C ARG A 86 -6.45 -9.97 4.81
N ASP A 87 -7.46 -10.75 5.16
CA ASP A 87 -8.59 -11.00 4.26
C ASP A 87 -9.36 -9.68 4.06
N VAL A 88 -9.41 -9.21 2.82
CA VAL A 88 -10.09 -7.98 2.41
C VAL A 88 -11.21 -8.24 1.40
N THR A 89 -11.56 -9.51 1.19
CA THR A 89 -12.58 -9.96 0.22
C THR A 89 -13.93 -9.29 0.42
N HIS A 90 -14.26 -8.97 1.68
CA HIS A 90 -15.53 -8.38 2.07
C HIS A 90 -15.56 -6.84 1.99
N TYR A 91 -14.46 -6.18 1.62
CA TYR A 91 -14.43 -4.73 1.48
C TYR A 91 -15.07 -4.31 0.15
N VAL A 92 -16.31 -3.83 0.27
CA VAL A 92 -17.10 -3.26 -0.81
C VAL A 92 -17.26 -1.76 -0.62
N ASP A 93 -17.52 -1.04 -1.70
CA ASP A 93 -17.89 0.37 -1.64
C ASP A 93 -19.17 0.58 -0.84
N SER A 94 -19.22 1.64 -0.04
CA SER A 94 -20.40 2.04 0.71
C SER A 94 -20.88 3.41 0.27
N VAL A 95 -22.18 3.57 0.06
CA VAL A 95 -22.77 4.86 -0.34
C VAL A 95 -22.53 5.90 0.74
N GLY A 96 -21.85 7.00 0.39
CA GLY A 96 -21.51 8.09 1.31
C GLY A 96 -20.43 7.75 2.35
N GLY A 97 -19.77 6.59 2.21
CA GLY A 97 -18.69 6.15 3.10
C GLY A 97 -17.37 5.94 2.36
N LEU A 98 -16.42 5.30 3.04
CA LEU A 98 -15.14 4.92 2.44
C LEU A 98 -15.35 3.91 1.30
N THR A 99 -14.55 4.07 0.26
CA THR A 99 -14.40 3.09 -0.83
C THR A 99 -13.72 1.82 -0.33
N ALA A 100 -13.89 0.72 -1.07
CA ALA A 100 -13.18 -0.54 -0.84
C ALA A 100 -11.67 -0.33 -0.80
N VAL A 101 -11.13 0.49 -1.73
CA VAL A 101 -9.71 0.83 -1.78
C VAL A 101 -9.26 1.52 -0.49
N GLU A 102 -10.01 2.51 -0.01
CA GLU A 102 -9.68 3.19 1.24
C GLU A 102 -9.77 2.25 2.44
N LYS A 103 -10.74 1.32 2.47
CA LYS A 103 -10.86 0.29 3.51
C LYS A 103 -9.64 -0.65 3.53
N VAL A 104 -9.13 -1.03 2.36
CA VAL A 104 -7.89 -1.81 2.21
C VAL A 104 -6.68 -1.00 2.69
N GLN A 105 -6.53 0.25 2.27
CA GLN A 105 -5.41 1.10 2.71
C GLN A 105 -5.42 1.33 4.23
N ASN A 106 -6.61 1.39 4.82
CA ASN A 106 -6.79 1.48 6.26
C ASN A 106 -6.45 0.19 7.04
N GLN A 107 -5.97 -0.87 6.37
CA GLN A 107 -5.40 -2.06 7.01
C GLN A 107 -3.92 -1.90 7.36
N LYS A 108 -3.26 -0.81 6.98
CA LYS A 108 -1.90 -0.51 7.43
C LYS A 108 -1.83 -0.50 8.98
N MET A 109 -0.76 -1.05 9.56
CA MET A 109 -0.55 -1.19 11.00
C MET A 109 -1.57 -2.08 11.73
N LYS A 110 -2.27 -2.98 11.03
CA LYS A 110 -3.29 -3.88 11.60
C LYS A 110 -2.99 -5.36 11.39
N ALA A 111 -1.73 -5.74 11.23
CA ALA A 111 -1.33 -7.13 11.19
C ALA A 111 -1.82 -7.89 12.44
N GLN A 112 -2.29 -9.11 12.22
CA GLN A 112 -2.69 -10.04 13.27
C GLN A 112 -1.69 -11.18 13.34
N HIS A 113 -1.36 -11.62 14.55
CA HIS A 113 -0.41 -12.72 14.77
C HIS A 113 -0.89 -14.03 14.09
N ASN A 114 -2.19 -14.31 14.15
CA ASN A 114 -2.76 -15.44 13.46
C ASN A 114 -2.88 -15.13 11.96
N ALA A 115 -2.23 -15.96 11.14
CA ALA A 115 -2.45 -15.91 9.70
C ALA A 115 -3.90 -16.31 9.38
N PRO A 116 -4.52 -15.72 8.34
CA PRO A 116 -5.80 -16.19 7.85
C PRO A 116 -5.67 -17.62 7.30
N PHE A 117 -6.60 -18.50 7.69
CA PHE A 117 -6.71 -19.84 7.13
C PHE A 117 -7.67 -19.83 5.94
N PHE A 118 -7.26 -20.41 4.83
CA PHE A 118 -8.10 -20.62 3.65
C PHE A 118 -7.76 -21.99 3.02
N TRP A 119 -8.65 -22.49 2.17
CA TRP A 119 -8.46 -23.73 1.42
C TRP A 119 -8.69 -23.45 -0.07
N VAL A 120 -8.12 -24.30 -0.91
CA VAL A 120 -8.33 -24.29 -2.36
C VAL A 120 -8.98 -25.59 -2.77
N ASN A 121 -9.95 -25.52 -3.69
CA ASN A 121 -10.45 -26.71 -4.36
C ASN A 121 -9.45 -27.05 -5.48
N GLN A 122 -8.75 -28.17 -5.34
CA GLN A 122 -7.87 -28.71 -6.38
C GLN A 122 -8.58 -29.73 -7.25
#